data_AF-B7Q5U1-F1
#
_entry.id   AF-B7Q5U1-F1
#
_cell.length_a   1.000
_cell.length_b   1.000
_cell.length_c   1.000
_cell.angle_alpha   90.00
_cell.angle_beta   90.00
_cell.angle_gamma   90.00
#
_symmetry.space_group_name_H-M   'P 1'
#
loop_
_entity.id
_entity.type
_entity.pdbx_description
1 polymer ?
#
loop_
_entity_poly.entity_id
_entity_poly.type
_entity_poly.pdbx_seq_one_letter_code
_entity_poly.pdbx_strand_id
1 'polypeptide(L)'
;MKSRDYWGDWVFTNFSCVSRWGGRDRRPSDPIRIRFETKDYSGDVYGHQYEIKVLFYNDKIDMFSYDSWRQGKVQTRQLIYMNLTEQCQVTKTFSDKGNPLGCTMWMGYYKVDGNPPKECEEVYTNCGGSTKLKYHDKCKYKPPK
;
A
#
# COMPACT_ATOMS: atom_id res chain seq x y z
N MET A 1 -0.71 2.57 -5.07
CA MET A 1 0.12 3.48 -4.26
C MET A 1 0.32 4.74 -5.07
N LYS A 2 0.13 5.92 -4.49
CA LYS A 2 0.44 7.21 -5.13
C LYS A 2 1.85 7.68 -4.79
N SER A 3 2.20 7.66 -3.51
CA SER A 3 3.48 8.12 -2.99
C SER A 3 3.89 7.35 -1.74
N ARG A 4 5.20 7.25 -1.51
CA ARG A 4 5.83 6.69 -0.32
C ARG A 4 7.15 7.42 -0.03
N ASP A 5 7.42 7.72 1.24
CA ASP A 5 8.59 8.49 1.68
C ASP A 5 9.72 7.62 2.27
N TYR A 6 9.59 6.30 2.20
CA TYR A 6 10.56 5.35 2.73
C TYR A 6 10.89 4.21 1.75
N TRP A 7 12.02 3.57 2.02
CA TRP A 7 12.51 2.34 1.41
C TRP A 7 12.40 1.17 2.38
N GLY A 8 12.54 -0.07 1.90
CA GLY A 8 12.58 -1.24 2.78
C GLY A 8 11.21 -1.66 3.30
N ASP A 9 10.16 -1.37 2.54
CA ASP A 9 8.89 -2.09 2.67
C ASP A 9 9.15 -3.54 2.25
N TRP A 10 9.02 -4.53 3.13
CA TRP A 10 9.35 -5.89 2.73
C TRP A 10 8.18 -6.57 1.98
N VAL A 11 6.95 -6.05 2.10
CA VAL A 11 5.77 -6.54 1.37
C VAL A 11 5.81 -6.08 -0.09
N PHE A 12 6.01 -4.78 -0.30
CA PHE A 12 5.98 -4.15 -1.61
C PHE A 12 7.37 -3.82 -2.17
N THR A 13 8.43 -4.24 -1.46
CA THR A 13 9.84 -3.96 -1.77
C THR A 13 10.04 -2.47 -2.07
N ASN A 14 10.79 -2.13 -3.12
CA ASN A 14 11.04 -0.77 -3.57
C ASN A 14 10.26 -0.41 -4.86
N PHE A 15 9.15 -1.12 -5.14
CA PHE A 15 8.37 -0.89 -6.35
C PHE A 15 7.56 0.41 -6.31
N SER A 16 7.60 1.16 -7.41
CA SER A 16 6.74 2.34 -7.63
C SER A 16 5.32 1.97 -8.05
N CYS A 17 5.18 0.86 -8.77
CA CYS A 17 3.93 0.40 -9.35
C CYS A 17 3.28 -0.65 -8.48
N VAL A 18 2.68 -0.21 -7.37
CA VAL A 18 2.01 -1.09 -6.41
C VAL A 18 0.51 -0.84 -6.44
N SER A 19 -0.29 -1.85 -6.75
CA SER A 19 -1.74 -1.84 -6.60
C SER A 19 -2.19 -2.94 -5.66
N ARG A 20 -3.26 -2.70 -4.92
CA ARG A 20 -3.87 -3.69 -4.03
C ARG A 20 -5.38 -3.64 -4.14
N TRP A 21 -6.01 -4.79 -4.02
CA TRP A 21 -7.45 -4.98 -4.15
C TRP A 21 -7.95 -5.92 -3.04
N GLY A 22 -9.20 -5.71 -2.62
CA GLY A 22 -9.86 -6.64 -1.71
C GLY A 22 -9.82 -8.06 -2.27
N GLY A 23 -9.47 -9.04 -1.45
CA GLY A 23 -9.43 -10.44 -1.86
C GLY A 23 -10.83 -10.98 -2.18
N ARG A 24 -10.85 -12.13 -2.87
CA ARG A 24 -12.07 -12.79 -3.35
C ARG A 24 -12.86 -13.51 -2.25
N ASP A 25 -12.32 -13.65 -1.03
CA ASP A 25 -12.91 -14.48 0.03
C ASP A 25 -13.29 -13.62 1.24
N ARG A 26 -14.60 -13.58 1.55
CA ARG A 26 -15.19 -12.92 2.74
C ARG A 26 -15.92 -13.96 3.59
N ARG A 27 -15.24 -15.04 3.99
CA ARG A 27 -15.82 -15.95 5.00
C ARG A 27 -15.68 -15.29 6.38
N PRO A 28 -16.72 -15.29 7.23
CA PRO A 28 -16.69 -14.61 8.53
C PRO A 28 -15.52 -15.02 9.45
N SER A 29 -14.96 -16.22 9.24
CA SER A 29 -13.87 -16.80 10.03
C SER A 29 -12.49 -16.74 9.36
N ASP A 30 -12.40 -16.38 8.07
CA ASP A 30 -11.12 -16.40 7.36
C ASP A 30 -10.43 -15.03 7.47
N PRO A 31 -9.09 -15.01 7.63
CA PRO A 31 -8.34 -13.76 7.65
C PRO A 31 -8.54 -13.02 6.32
N ILE A 32 -8.68 -11.70 6.39
CA ILE A 32 -8.81 -10.87 5.18
C ILE A 32 -7.56 -11.08 4.33
N ARG A 33 -7.75 -11.64 3.12
CA ARG A 33 -6.68 -11.71 2.13
C ARG A 33 -6.80 -10.52 1.20
N ILE A 34 -5.69 -9.90 0.87
CA ILE A 34 -5.63 -8.93 -0.23
C ILE A 34 -4.76 -9.49 -1.33
N ARG A 35 -5.15 -9.17 -2.56
CA ARG A 35 -4.29 -9.36 -3.73
C ARG A 35 -3.56 -8.07 -3.98
N PHE A 36 -2.29 -8.16 -4.33
CA PHE A 36 -1.53 -7.01 -4.76
C PHE A 36 -0.68 -7.35 -5.97
N GLU A 37 -0.38 -6.32 -6.74
CA GLU A 37 0.45 -6.41 -7.93
C GLU A 37 1.59 -5.41 -7.79
N THR A 38 2.79 -5.85 -8.13
CA THR A 38 3.99 -5.01 -8.18
C THR A 38 4.60 -5.10 -9.56
N LYS A 39 5.02 -3.97 -10.12
CA LYS A 39 5.80 -3.92 -11.38
C LYS A 39 7.13 -3.24 -11.17
N ASP A 40 8.18 -3.80 -11.77
CA ASP A 40 9.49 -3.17 -11.87
C ASP A 40 9.63 -2.48 -13.23
N TYR A 41 9.85 -1.17 -13.22
CA TYR A 41 10.12 -0.44 -14.45
C TYR A 41 11.45 -0.85 -15.11
N SER A 42 12.40 -1.42 -14.36
CA SER A 42 13.74 -1.76 -14.86
C SER A 42 13.88 -3.19 -15.43
N GLY A 43 12.83 -4.02 -15.39
CA GLY A 43 12.96 -5.40 -15.89
C GLY A 43 11.70 -6.26 -15.95
N ASP A 44 10.58 -5.91 -15.30
CA ASP A 44 9.34 -6.69 -15.35
C ASP A 44 8.11 -5.81 -15.64
N VAL A 45 7.83 -5.68 -16.94
CA VAL A 45 6.69 -4.91 -17.47
C VAL A 45 5.35 -5.64 -17.24
N TYR A 46 5.39 -6.95 -17.07
CA TYR A 46 4.18 -7.77 -16.89
C TYR A 46 3.67 -7.65 -15.45
N GLY A 47 4.58 -7.53 -14.49
CA GLY A 47 4.24 -7.45 -13.09
C GLY A 47 3.96 -8.81 -12.48
N HIS A 48 4.07 -8.87 -11.16
CA HIS A 48 3.81 -10.07 -10.40
C HIS A 48 2.61 -9.87 -9.48
N GLN A 49 1.70 -10.83 -9.51
CA GLN A 49 0.54 -10.88 -8.62
C GLN A 49 0.84 -11.75 -7.41
N TYR A 50 0.52 -11.24 -6.23
CA TYR A 50 0.72 -11.91 -4.96
C TYR A 50 -0.54 -11.84 -4.11
N GLU A 51 -0.65 -12.74 -3.13
CA GLU A 51 -1.66 -12.72 -2.09
C GLU A 51 -1.00 -12.60 -0.73
N ILE A 52 -1.56 -11.75 0.14
CA ILE A 52 -1.08 -11.57 1.51
C ILE A 52 -2.24 -11.51 2.49
N LYS A 53 -2.01 -12.03 3.70
CA LYS A 53 -3.00 -11.97 4.78
C LYS A 53 -2.89 -10.63 5.49
N VAL A 54 -4.04 -10.08 5.87
CA VAL A 54 -4.15 -8.90 6.72
C VAL A 54 -4.64 -9.37 8.08
N LEU A 55 -3.84 -9.09 9.11
CA LEU A 55 -4.19 -9.36 10.51
C LEU A 55 -4.56 -8.04 11.19
N PHE A 56 -5.58 -8.09 12.04
CA PHE A 56 -6.02 -6.95 12.83
C PHE A 56 -5.74 -7.20 14.30
N TYR A 57 -5.49 -6.13 15.04
CA TYR A 57 -5.29 -6.19 16.49
C TYR A 57 -6.64 -5.98 17.18
N ASN A 58 -6.96 -6.81 18.16
CA ASN A 58 -8.25 -6.73 18.86
C ASN A 58 -8.41 -5.43 19.67
N ASP A 59 -7.31 -4.86 20.13
CA ASP A 59 -7.23 -3.71 21.03
C ASP A 59 -6.80 -2.41 20.32
N LYS A 60 -6.46 -2.46 19.02
CA LYS A 60 -5.97 -1.30 18.25
C LYS A 60 -6.71 -1.18 16.93
N ILE A 61 -7.72 -0.32 16.92
CA ILE A 61 -8.66 -0.16 15.80
C ILE A 61 -8.01 0.36 14.51
N ASP A 62 -6.91 1.10 14.64
CA ASP A 62 -6.19 1.72 13.52
C ASP A 62 -4.94 0.92 13.09
N MET A 63 -4.57 -0.12 13.83
CA MET A 63 -3.39 -0.94 13.50
C MET A 63 -3.78 -2.23 12.79
N PHE A 64 -2.95 -2.62 11.83
CA PHE A 64 -3.06 -3.89 11.13
C PHE A 64 -1.68 -4.36 10.70
N SER A 65 -1.54 -5.62 10.29
CA SER A 65 -0.28 -6.12 9.76
C SER A 65 -0.49 -6.94 8.49
N TYR A 66 0.51 -6.88 7.63
CA TYR A 66 0.63 -7.76 6.48
C TYR A 66 1.47 -8.98 6.87
N ASP A 67 0.86 -10.15 6.80
CA ASP A 67 1.48 -11.44 7.10
C ASP A 67 1.84 -12.18 5.82
N SER A 68 3.13 -12.19 5.51
CA SER A 68 3.72 -13.03 4.46
C SER A 68 4.17 -14.34 5.08
N TRP A 69 3.17 -15.13 5.45
CA TRP A 69 3.33 -16.42 6.11
C TRP A 69 4.31 -17.36 5.39
N ARG A 70 4.44 -17.26 4.06
CA ARG A 70 5.41 -18.05 3.28
C ARG A 70 6.87 -17.64 3.50
N GLN A 71 7.10 -16.40 3.93
CA GLN A 71 8.43 -15.85 4.20
C GLN A 71 8.71 -15.71 5.70
N GLY A 72 7.74 -16.04 6.56
CA GLY A 72 7.87 -15.90 8.02
C GLY A 72 8.01 -14.44 8.48
N LYS A 73 7.46 -13.48 7.74
CA LYS A 73 7.57 -12.04 8.03
C LYS A 73 6.21 -11.39 8.24
N VAL A 74 6.14 -10.47 9.19
CA VAL A 74 4.96 -9.66 9.54
C VAL A 74 5.33 -8.19 9.61
N GLN A 75 4.58 -7.32 8.92
CA GLN A 75 4.87 -5.89 8.84
C GLN A 75 3.68 -5.13 9.33
N THR A 76 3.91 -4.37 10.38
CA THR A 76 2.87 -3.58 10.99
C THR A 76 2.63 -2.30 10.20
N ARG A 77 1.37 -1.89 10.18
CA ARG A 77 0.85 -0.67 9.59
C ARG A 77 -0.09 -0.01 10.58
N GLN A 78 -0.15 1.31 10.52
CA GLN A 78 -1.15 2.12 11.20
C GLN A 78 -1.91 2.93 10.16
N LEU A 79 -3.22 2.91 10.23
CA LEU A 79 -4.10 3.76 9.45
C LEU A 79 -4.09 5.17 10.04
N ILE A 80 -3.59 6.13 9.28
CA ILE A 80 -3.51 7.53 9.73
C ILE A 80 -4.73 8.32 9.23
N TYR A 81 -5.17 8.05 8.00
CA TYR A 81 -6.31 8.70 7.40
C TYR A 81 -6.96 7.82 6.34
N MET A 82 -8.28 7.92 6.21
CA MET A 82 -9.06 7.27 5.16
C MET A 82 -10.26 8.12 4.79
N ASN A 83 -10.44 8.36 3.50
CA ASN A 83 -11.66 8.93 2.94
C ASN A 83 -12.16 8.01 1.83
N LEU A 84 -13.32 7.38 2.06
CA LEU A 84 -13.91 6.41 1.15
C LEU A 84 -14.45 7.06 -0.13
N THR A 85 -15.03 8.26 -0.01
CA THR A 85 -15.61 9.02 -1.14
C THR A 85 -14.52 9.49 -2.10
N GLU A 86 -13.46 10.06 -1.55
CA GLU A 86 -12.31 10.51 -2.33
C GLU A 86 -11.43 9.33 -2.79
N GLN A 87 -11.60 8.16 -2.17
CA GLN A 87 -10.80 6.96 -2.36
C GLN A 87 -9.32 7.23 -2.06
N CYS A 88 -9.04 7.88 -0.93
CA CYS A 88 -7.68 8.17 -0.49
C CYS A 88 -7.43 7.60 0.91
N GLN A 89 -6.21 7.11 1.13
CA GLN A 89 -5.82 6.52 2.41
C GLN A 89 -4.34 6.79 2.67
N VAL A 90 -3.99 7.18 3.90
CA VAL A 90 -2.60 7.31 4.36
C VAL A 90 -2.33 6.28 5.44
N THR A 91 -1.23 5.54 5.29
CA THR A 91 -0.81 4.53 6.26
C THR A 91 0.63 4.75 6.67
N LYS A 92 0.94 4.63 7.96
CA LYS A 92 2.29 4.58 8.50
C LYS A 92 2.78 3.14 8.57
N THR A 93 4.05 2.93 8.28
CA THR A 93 4.69 1.62 8.19
C THR A 93 5.78 1.49 9.23
N PHE A 94 5.86 0.32 9.86
CA PHE A 94 6.89 0.00 10.84
C PHE A 94 7.76 -1.16 10.35
N SER A 95 9.03 -1.14 10.72
CA SER A 95 9.95 -2.26 10.56
C SER A 95 9.55 -3.43 11.44
N ASP A 96 10.15 -4.60 11.20
CA ASP A 96 9.92 -5.81 12.02
C ASP A 96 10.34 -5.61 13.49
N LYS A 97 11.22 -4.64 13.75
CA LYS A 97 11.64 -4.23 15.11
C LYS A 97 10.72 -3.18 15.74
N GLY A 98 9.61 -2.83 15.08
CA GLY A 98 8.66 -1.82 15.57
C GLY A 98 9.08 -0.37 15.32
N ASN A 99 10.26 -0.10 14.75
CA ASN A 99 10.68 1.27 14.42
C ASN A 99 9.87 1.81 13.22
N PRO A 100 9.38 3.06 13.26
CA PRO A 100 8.75 3.69 12.11
C PRO A 100 9.69 3.73 10.89
N LEU A 101 9.17 3.36 9.73
CA LEU A 101 9.86 3.49 8.45
C LEU A 101 9.43 4.76 7.70
N GLY A 102 8.13 5.04 7.68
CA GLY A 102 7.56 6.20 6.98
C GLY A 102 6.08 6.00 6.66
N CYS A 103 5.57 6.79 5.73
CA CYS A 103 4.17 6.82 5.34
C CYS A 103 3.97 6.51 3.85
N THR A 104 2.80 5.96 3.54
CA THR A 104 2.36 5.63 2.18
C THR A 104 1.00 6.25 1.94
N MET A 105 0.86 6.98 0.84
CA MET A 105 -0.42 7.45 0.33
C MET A 105 -0.95 6.50 -0.74
N TRP A 106 -2.20 6.08 -0.57
CA TRP A 106 -2.96 5.24 -1.48
C TRP A 106 -4.09 6.07 -2.08
N MET A 107 -4.32 5.87 -3.38
CA MET A 107 -5.46 6.42 -4.10
C MET A 107 -6.20 5.31 -4.83
N GLY A 108 -7.47 5.53 -5.09
CA GLY A 108 -8.31 4.66 -5.92
C GLY A 108 -7.66 4.41 -7.29
N TYR A 109 -7.77 3.17 -7.78
CA TYR A 109 -7.04 2.71 -8.97
C TYR A 109 -7.27 3.60 -10.22
N TYR A 110 -8.49 4.08 -10.41
CA TYR A 110 -8.81 4.96 -11.55
C TYR A 110 -8.47 6.44 -11.33
N LYS A 111 -8.15 6.84 -10.09
CA LYS A 111 -7.84 8.23 -9.70
C LYS A 111 -6.35 8.47 -9.44
N VAL A 112 -5.54 7.41 -9.30
CA VAL A 112 -4.11 7.50 -8.91
C VAL A 112 -3.26 8.31 -9.88
N ASP A 113 -3.65 8.41 -11.15
CA ASP A 113 -2.96 9.21 -12.16
C ASP A 113 -3.11 10.73 -11.87
N GLY A 114 -4.22 11.16 -11.25
CA GLY A 114 -4.54 12.56 -10.95
C GLY A 114 -3.88 13.11 -9.68
N ASN A 115 -4.18 14.35 -9.34
CA ASN A 115 -3.73 14.96 -8.08
C ASN A 115 -4.44 14.32 -6.88
N PRO A 116 -3.73 14.13 -5.74
CA PRO A 116 -4.37 13.68 -4.51
C PRO A 116 -5.38 14.74 -4.02
N PRO A 117 -6.43 14.32 -3.28
CA PRO A 117 -7.26 15.26 -2.53
C PRO A 117 -6.42 16.04 -1.53
N LYS A 118 -6.74 17.32 -1.34
CA LYS A 118 -5.96 18.26 -0.52
C LYS A 118 -5.69 17.72 0.90
N GLU A 119 -6.74 17.28 1.59
CA GLU A 119 -6.62 16.76 2.96
C GLU A 119 -5.75 15.51 3.03
N CYS A 120 -5.85 14.61 2.04
CA CYS A 120 -5.02 13.40 2.00
C CYS A 120 -3.54 13.72 1.74
N GLU A 121 -3.26 14.71 0.90
CA GLU A 121 -1.90 15.19 0.64
C GLU A 121 -1.30 15.89 1.87
N GLU A 122 -2.09 16.71 2.56
CA GLU A 122 -1.69 17.37 3.82
C GLU A 122 -1.36 16.32 4.89
N VAL A 123 -2.21 15.31 5.09
CA VAL A 123 -1.95 14.22 6.04
C VAL A 123 -0.68 13.45 5.67
N TYR A 124 -0.49 13.11 4.39
CA TYR A 124 0.72 12.41 3.96
C TYR A 124 1.99 13.25 4.21
N THR A 125 1.94 14.54 3.89
CA THR A 125 3.05 15.48 4.08
C THR A 125 3.39 15.66 5.55
N ASN A 126 2.39 15.69 6.44
CA ASN A 126 2.60 15.80 7.89
C ASN A 126 3.04 14.47 8.53
N CYS A 127 2.64 13.33 7.95
CA CYS A 127 2.99 12.00 8.44
C CYS A 127 4.46 11.67 8.19
N GLY A 128 5.02 12.17 7.09
CA GLY A 128 6.27 11.73 6.51
C GLY A 128 7.21 12.84 6.05
N GLY A 129 8.22 12.45 5.28
CA GLY A 129 9.24 13.35 4.71
C GLY A 129 9.18 13.43 3.18
N SER A 130 10.34 13.71 2.55
CA SER A 130 10.46 13.80 1.10
C SER A 130 10.13 12.47 0.41
N THR A 131 9.16 12.49 -0.51
CA THR A 131 8.74 11.31 -1.29
C THR A 131 9.94 10.63 -1.96
N LYS A 132 10.10 9.33 -1.70
CA LYS A 132 11.16 8.48 -2.25
C LYS A 132 10.68 7.67 -3.44
N LEU A 133 9.43 7.22 -3.37
CA LEU A 133 8.79 6.44 -4.41
C LEU A 133 7.46 7.06 -4.77
N LYS A 134 7.24 7.24 -6.07
CA LYS A 134 6.05 7.85 -6.61
C LYS A 134 5.52 6.99 -7.75
N TYR A 135 4.20 6.90 -7.81
CA TYR A 135 3.49 6.31 -8.93
C TYR A 135 3.89 6.99 -10.24
N HIS A 136 4.00 6.21 -11.31
CA HIS A 136 4.30 6.68 -12.65
C HIS A 136 3.16 6.27 -13.61
N ASP A 137 2.86 7.10 -14.61
CA ASP A 137 1.81 6.84 -15.62
C ASP A 137 2.01 5.57 -16.46
N LYS A 138 3.17 4.91 -16.33
CA LYS A 138 3.50 3.64 -16.98
C LYS A 138 3.15 2.43 -16.10
N CYS A 139 2.77 2.65 -14.85
CA CYS A 139 2.33 1.59 -13.93
C CYS A 139 0.98 0.99 -14.33
N LYS A 140 0.10 1.78 -14.96
CA LYS A 140 -1.18 1.32 -15.48
C LYS A 140 -0.98 0.79 -16.89
N TYR A 141 -1.35 -0.46 -17.12
CA TYR A 141 -1.41 -1.00 -18.46
C TYR A 141 -2.39 -0.15 -19.28
N LYS A 142 -1.90 0.43 -20.39
CA LYS A 142 -2.70 1.10 -21.39
C LYS A 142 -2.83 0.12 -22.55
N PRO A 143 -4.03 -0.41 -22.87
CA PRO A 143 -4.18 -1.25 -24.05
C PRO A 143 -3.69 -0.46 -25.28
N PRO A 144 -3.00 -1.10 -26.23
CA PRO A 144 -2.64 -0.46 -27.49
C PRO A 144 -3.92 0.06 -28.18
N LYS A 145 -3.80 1.23 -28.81
CA LYS A 145 -4.88 1.83 -29.60
C LYS A 145 -5.19 1.02 -30.83
#